data_AF-A0A6I5A1N5-F1
#
_entry.id   AF-A0A6I5A1N5-F1
#
_cell.length_a   1.000
_cell.length_b   1.000
_cell.length_c   1.000
_cell.angle_alpha   90.00
_cell.angle_beta   90.00
_cell.angle_gamma   90.00
#
_symmetry.space_group_name_H-M   'P 1'
#
loop_
_entity.id
_entity.type
_entity.pdbx_description
1 polymer ?
#
loop_
_entity_poly.entity_id
_entity_poly.type
_entity_poly.pdbx_seq_one_letter_code
_entity_poly.pdbx_strand_id
1 'polypeptide(L)'
;MQNEQLTAVFKALSHPTRMSILDLLKEGPKTTGELDLSFPEVSRYAVMKHLNTLEEANLLVIRREGRSRLNYLNAVPLQQVYERWVSKYESSIAGSLTSIKQLVEGSNVDMTEHGLQHDSFQLEQEVEIQASPDKVFHSLTTDIGQWWAYRLCGEGSKLTLSPQPGGYFLEEGVNGANALWGTVMYIKDNEEIRLNGLLGMTGAVNSAYSFKLEPKGEATLLKLSHHAVGLLDPEWGRMHDEGWKELLGTFLKEYVENGKRPEIGK
;
A
#
# COMPACT_ATOMS: atom_id res chain seq x y z
N MET A 1 -0.49 14.01 -25.13
CA MET A 1 -0.01 12.70 -25.60
C MET A 1 -0.97 11.96 -26.53
N GLN A 2 -2.18 11.54 -26.13
CA GLN A 2 -3.04 10.62 -26.91
C GLN A 2 -2.42 9.21 -27.08
N ASN A 3 -2.96 8.37 -27.98
CA ASN A 3 -2.53 6.97 -28.16
C ASN A 3 -1.40 6.79 -29.19
N GLU A 4 -1.33 7.63 -30.23
CA GLU A 4 -0.29 7.53 -31.25
C GLU A 4 1.09 7.93 -30.71
N GLN A 5 1.16 9.02 -29.94
CA GLN A 5 2.39 9.46 -29.29
C GLN A 5 2.86 8.47 -28.20
N LEU A 6 1.92 7.87 -27.44
CA LEU A 6 2.21 6.77 -26.50
C LEU A 6 2.84 5.56 -27.24
N THR A 7 2.27 5.22 -28.40
CA THR A 7 2.78 4.15 -29.27
C THR A 7 4.15 4.49 -29.85
N ALA A 8 4.41 5.76 -30.19
CA ALA A 8 5.73 6.22 -30.64
C ALA A 8 6.79 6.07 -29.56
N VAL A 9 6.50 6.45 -28.31
CA VAL A 9 7.41 6.25 -27.17
C VAL A 9 7.69 4.77 -26.92
N PHE A 10 6.67 3.89 -26.89
CA PHE A 10 6.92 2.44 -26.73
C PHE A 10 7.71 1.83 -27.89
N LYS A 11 7.43 2.22 -29.14
CA LYS A 11 8.23 1.81 -30.30
C LYS A 11 9.67 2.33 -30.23
N ALA A 12 9.90 3.49 -29.62
CA ALA A 12 11.24 4.01 -29.40
C ALA A 12 11.96 3.29 -28.27
N LEU A 13 11.27 2.90 -27.20
CA LEU A 13 11.86 2.14 -26.08
C LEU A 13 12.09 0.66 -26.37
N SER A 14 11.40 0.05 -27.34
CA SER A 14 11.47 -1.40 -27.62
C SER A 14 12.79 -1.94 -28.20
N HIS A 15 13.89 -1.18 -28.18
CA HIS A 15 15.20 -1.61 -28.68
C HIS A 15 16.30 -1.31 -27.65
N PRO A 16 17.14 -2.29 -27.27
CA PRO A 16 18.09 -2.15 -26.16
C PRO A 16 19.03 -0.95 -26.33
N THR A 17 19.64 -0.78 -27.51
CA THR A 17 20.54 0.36 -27.82
C THR A 17 19.86 1.72 -27.61
N ARG A 18 18.55 1.84 -27.83
CA ARG A 18 17.83 3.11 -27.60
C ARG A 18 17.59 3.38 -26.12
N MET A 19 17.31 2.35 -25.32
CA MET A 19 17.27 2.48 -23.85
C MET A 19 18.66 2.87 -23.30
N SER A 20 19.73 2.18 -23.72
CA SER A 20 21.10 2.50 -23.30
C SER A 20 21.55 3.91 -23.71
N ILE A 21 21.10 4.44 -24.85
CA ILE A 21 21.32 5.86 -25.21
C ILE A 21 20.65 6.80 -24.21
N LEU A 22 19.43 6.50 -23.77
CA LEU A 22 18.72 7.33 -22.78
C LEU A 22 19.36 7.23 -21.39
N ASP A 23 19.86 6.05 -21.00
CA ASP A 23 20.61 5.85 -19.76
C ASP A 23 21.91 6.69 -19.75
N LEU A 24 22.69 6.64 -20.84
CA LEU A 24 23.86 7.49 -21.01
C LEU A 24 23.51 8.99 -20.94
N LEU A 25 22.39 9.40 -21.54
CA LEU A 25 21.96 10.81 -21.54
C LEU A 25 21.29 11.27 -20.23
N LYS A 26 20.94 10.35 -19.34
CA LYS A 26 20.51 10.65 -17.96
C LYS A 26 21.65 11.18 -17.11
N GLU A 27 22.89 10.77 -17.40
CA GLU A 27 24.11 11.28 -16.74
C GLU A 27 24.46 12.72 -17.15
N GLY A 28 23.95 13.18 -18.29
CA GLY A 28 24.22 14.49 -18.86
C GLY A 28 24.19 14.49 -20.39
N PRO A 29 24.15 15.67 -21.03
CA PRO A 29 24.12 15.77 -22.48
C PRO A 29 25.42 15.25 -23.11
N LYS A 30 25.30 14.46 -24.17
CA LYS A 30 26.44 13.94 -24.94
C LYS A 30 26.32 14.29 -26.41
N THR A 31 27.44 14.52 -27.07
CA THR A 31 27.49 14.72 -28.53
C THR A 31 27.17 13.42 -29.26
N THR A 32 26.72 13.53 -30.51
CA THR A 32 26.50 12.33 -31.35
C THR A 32 27.78 11.50 -31.55
N GLY A 33 28.97 12.10 -31.47
CA GLY A 33 30.24 11.37 -31.57
C GLY A 33 30.57 10.55 -30.32
N GLU A 34 30.29 11.07 -29.13
CA GLU A 34 30.48 10.33 -27.86
C GLU A 34 29.49 9.16 -27.75
N LEU A 35 28.25 9.36 -28.22
CA LEU A 35 27.26 8.28 -28.31
C LEU A 35 27.66 7.22 -29.34
N ASP A 36 28.21 7.60 -30.50
CA ASP A 36 28.75 6.68 -31.52
C ASP A 36 29.86 5.79 -30.95
N LEU A 37 30.84 6.40 -30.24
CA LEU A 37 31.93 5.68 -29.57
C LEU A 37 31.45 4.73 -28.46
N SER A 38 30.26 4.96 -27.90
CA SER A 38 29.70 4.11 -26.83
C SER A 38 29.10 2.80 -27.34
N PHE A 39 28.93 2.63 -28.67
CA PHE A 39 28.35 1.43 -29.28
C PHE A 39 29.20 0.91 -30.46
N PRO A 40 30.44 0.42 -30.23
CA PRO A 40 31.36 0.02 -31.30
C PRO A 40 30.83 -1.11 -32.21
N GLU A 41 29.96 -1.98 -31.69
CA GLU A 41 29.29 -3.05 -32.44
C GLU A 41 28.15 -2.54 -33.35
N VAL A 42 27.80 -1.25 -33.27
CA VAL A 42 26.70 -0.64 -34.00
C VAL A 42 27.25 0.42 -34.96
N SER A 43 26.97 0.26 -36.26
CA SER A 43 27.43 1.25 -37.24
C SER A 43 26.90 2.66 -36.92
N ARG A 44 27.72 3.68 -37.18
CA ARG A 44 27.35 5.10 -37.00
C ARG A 44 26.03 5.50 -37.66
N TYR A 45 25.73 4.91 -38.82
CA TYR A 45 24.44 5.10 -39.50
C TYR A 45 23.26 4.56 -38.67
N ALA A 46 23.41 3.39 -38.04
CA ALA A 46 22.42 2.84 -37.14
C ALA A 46 22.30 3.65 -35.83
N VAL A 47 23.41 4.15 -35.26
CA VAL A 47 23.36 5.08 -34.11
C VAL A 47 22.59 6.34 -34.47
N MET A 48 22.86 6.97 -35.62
CA MET A 48 22.09 8.12 -36.09
C MET A 48 20.60 7.78 -36.30
N LYS A 49 20.27 6.62 -36.85
CA LYS A 49 18.87 6.15 -36.99
C LYS A 49 18.20 5.98 -35.62
N HIS A 50 18.90 5.45 -34.61
CA HIS A 50 18.40 5.35 -33.24
C HIS A 50 18.11 6.72 -32.62
N LEU A 51 19.01 7.70 -32.81
CA LEU A 51 18.81 9.06 -32.33
C LEU A 51 17.62 9.75 -33.01
N ASN A 52 17.43 9.56 -34.32
CA ASN A 52 16.28 10.11 -35.03
C ASN A 52 14.96 9.52 -34.52
N THR A 53 14.87 8.20 -34.29
CA THR A 53 13.66 7.58 -33.71
C THR A 53 13.36 8.08 -32.28
N LEU A 54 14.40 8.38 -31.48
CA LEU A 54 14.22 8.98 -30.15
C LEU A 54 13.78 10.45 -30.24
N GLU A 55 14.31 11.22 -31.19
CA GLU A 55 13.89 12.61 -31.50
C GLU A 55 12.43 12.67 -31.99
N GLU A 56 12.03 11.77 -32.90
CA GLU A 56 10.64 11.62 -33.38
C GLU A 56 9.66 11.28 -32.24
N ALA A 57 10.08 10.46 -31.27
CA ALA A 57 9.32 10.17 -30.06
C ALA A 57 9.38 11.29 -29.00
N ASN A 58 10.03 12.42 -29.32
CA ASN A 58 10.28 13.55 -28.42
C ASN A 58 11.10 13.19 -27.15
N LEU A 59 11.81 12.06 -27.15
CA LEU A 59 12.65 11.60 -26.02
C LEU A 59 14.03 12.26 -26.01
N LEU A 60 14.37 13.02 -27.04
CA LEU A 60 15.58 13.85 -27.11
C LEU A 60 15.25 15.30 -27.44
N VAL A 61 15.96 16.22 -26.79
CA VAL A 61 16.11 17.61 -27.27
C VAL A 61 17.53 17.74 -27.84
N ILE A 62 17.66 18.43 -28.97
CA ILE A 62 18.96 18.65 -29.62
C ILE A 62 19.32 20.12 -29.62
N ARG A 63 20.57 20.39 -29.19
CA ARG A 63 21.19 21.71 -29.30
C ARG A 63 22.41 21.61 -30.21
N ARG A 64 22.60 22.61 -31.06
CA ARG A 64 23.83 22.76 -31.86
C ARG A 64 24.75 23.75 -31.18
N GLU A 65 25.96 23.32 -30.86
CA GLU A 65 27.01 24.18 -30.33
C GLU A 65 28.22 24.09 -31.27
N GLY A 66 28.45 25.17 -32.02
CA GLY A 66 29.44 25.19 -33.11
C GLY A 66 29.15 24.10 -34.16
N ARG A 67 30.07 23.13 -34.27
CA ARG A 67 29.96 21.97 -35.18
C ARG A 67 29.37 20.72 -34.52
N SER A 68 29.10 20.76 -33.22
CA SER A 68 28.65 19.61 -32.43
C SER A 68 27.13 19.58 -32.26
N ARG A 69 26.52 18.40 -32.46
CA ARG A 69 25.13 18.10 -32.10
C ARG A 69 25.13 17.50 -30.70
N LEU A 70 24.78 18.30 -29.70
CA LEU A 70 24.52 17.84 -28.33
C LEU A 70 23.10 17.31 -28.24
N ASN A 71 22.97 16.15 -27.60
CA ASN A 71 21.70 15.45 -27.40
C ASN A 71 21.41 15.47 -25.90
N TYR A 72 20.20 15.84 -25.52
CA TYR A 72 19.73 15.93 -24.13
C TYR A 72 18.57 14.95 -23.97
N LEU A 73 18.52 14.23 -22.86
CA LEU A 73 17.35 13.44 -22.50
C LEU A 73 16.14 14.37 -22.29
N ASN A 74 15.04 14.12 -22.99
CA ASN A 74 13.74 14.66 -22.63
C ASN A 74 12.97 13.61 -21.85
N ALA A 75 12.89 13.77 -20.53
CA ALA A 75 12.15 12.86 -19.66
C ALA A 75 10.62 13.07 -19.73
N VAL A 76 10.14 14.19 -20.28
CA VAL A 76 8.70 14.55 -20.27
C VAL A 76 7.80 13.49 -20.92
N PRO A 77 8.12 12.89 -22.08
CA PRO A 77 7.29 11.82 -22.62
C PRO A 77 7.31 10.56 -21.76
N LEU A 78 8.42 10.24 -21.08
CA LEU A 78 8.49 9.08 -20.17
C LEU A 78 7.56 9.28 -18.97
N GLN A 79 7.59 10.48 -18.37
CA GLN A 79 6.66 10.87 -17.31
C GLN A 79 5.20 10.80 -17.79
N GLN A 80 4.91 11.27 -19.01
CA GLN A 80 3.56 11.18 -19.59
C GLN A 80 3.13 9.74 -19.89
N VAL A 81 4.04 8.83 -20.25
CA VAL A 81 3.75 7.38 -20.38
C VAL A 81 3.44 6.78 -19.00
N TYR A 82 4.26 7.14 -18.01
CA TYR A 82 4.09 6.68 -16.64
C TYR A 82 2.72 7.10 -16.08
N GLU A 83 2.41 8.39 -16.04
CA GLU A 83 1.15 8.94 -15.52
C GLU A 83 -0.09 8.44 -16.27
N ARG A 84 -0.02 8.32 -17.61
CA ARG A 84 -1.17 7.93 -18.44
C ARG A 84 -1.49 6.44 -18.35
N TRP A 85 -0.48 5.60 -18.16
CA TRP A 85 -0.58 4.17 -18.42
C TRP A 85 0.14 3.27 -17.41
N VAL A 86 1.41 3.53 -17.03
CA VAL A 86 2.16 2.62 -16.12
C VAL A 86 1.66 2.70 -14.69
N SER A 87 1.40 3.91 -14.19
CA SER A 87 0.90 4.18 -12.82
C SER A 87 -0.33 3.38 -12.43
N LYS A 88 -1.15 3.01 -13.42
CA LYS A 88 -2.38 2.22 -13.28
C LYS A 88 -2.15 0.74 -12.94
N TYR A 89 -0.89 0.30 -12.93
CA TYR A 89 -0.49 -1.09 -12.69
C TYR A 89 0.51 -1.24 -11.53
N GLU A 90 0.85 -0.17 -10.80
CA GLU A 90 1.83 -0.22 -9.70
C GLU A 90 1.18 -0.47 -8.33
N SER A 91 1.71 -1.42 -7.56
CA SER A 91 1.13 -1.85 -6.29
C SER A 91 1.91 -1.40 -5.03
N SER A 92 1.29 -0.47 -4.29
CA SER A 92 1.31 -0.29 -2.82
C SER A 92 2.63 0.04 -2.08
N ILE A 93 3.78 -0.62 -2.32
CA ILE A 93 4.98 -0.43 -1.46
C ILE A 93 5.73 0.88 -1.77
N ALA A 94 5.91 1.23 -3.05
CA ALA A 94 6.59 2.47 -3.44
C ALA A 94 5.82 3.73 -3.02
N GLY A 95 4.49 3.67 -3.06
CA GLY A 95 3.60 4.72 -2.54
C GLY A 95 3.86 4.96 -1.05
N SER A 96 3.82 3.90 -0.24
CA SER A 96 4.04 3.96 1.22
C SER A 96 5.32 4.69 1.63
N LEU A 97 6.45 4.37 0.98
CA LEU A 97 7.74 5.04 1.24
C LEU A 97 7.79 6.49 0.74
N THR A 98 7.04 6.81 -0.32
CA THR A 98 6.92 8.16 -0.86
C THR A 98 6.03 9.04 0.04
N SER A 99 4.91 8.51 0.53
CA SER A 99 4.04 9.17 1.51
C SER A 99 4.77 9.46 2.82
N ILE A 100 5.53 8.50 3.37
CA ILE A 100 6.38 8.73 4.55
C ILE A 100 7.39 9.87 4.29
N LYS A 101 8.01 9.89 3.11
CA LYS A 101 8.93 10.97 2.72
C LYS A 101 8.19 12.32 2.62
N GLN A 102 7.03 12.37 1.99
CA GLN A 102 6.23 13.61 1.83
C GLN A 102 5.68 14.14 3.16
N LEU A 103 5.30 13.27 4.09
CA LEU A 103 4.91 13.62 5.46
C LEU A 103 6.08 14.24 6.24
N VAL A 104 7.29 13.68 6.10
CA VAL A 104 8.52 14.24 6.71
C VAL A 104 8.98 15.53 6.03
N GLU A 105 8.76 15.67 4.72
CA GLU A 105 9.12 16.85 3.91
C GLU A 105 7.97 17.88 3.79
N GLY A 106 6.88 17.72 4.55
CA GLY A 106 5.76 18.68 4.64
C GLY A 106 5.01 18.96 3.32
N SER A 107 5.08 18.04 2.36
CA SER A 107 4.70 18.27 0.96
C SER A 107 3.41 17.54 0.58
N ASN A 108 2.27 18.11 0.95
CA ASN A 108 0.94 17.60 0.61
C ASN A 108 0.65 17.81 -0.89
N VAL A 109 0.34 16.74 -1.64
CA VAL A 109 -0.05 16.83 -3.06
C VAL A 109 -1.23 15.91 -3.35
N ASP A 110 -2.42 16.52 -3.42
CA ASP A 110 -3.68 15.85 -3.76
C ASP A 110 -3.70 15.28 -5.18
N MET A 111 -4.03 14.00 -5.30
CA MET A 111 -4.61 13.40 -6.51
C MET A 111 -5.66 12.38 -6.09
N THR A 112 -6.93 12.78 -6.07
CA THR A 112 -8.07 11.91 -5.73
C THR A 112 -9.00 11.73 -6.92
N GLU A 113 -9.31 10.48 -7.25
CA GLU A 113 -10.60 10.13 -7.85
C GLU A 113 -11.47 9.63 -6.69
N HIS A 114 -12.74 10.07 -6.63
CA HIS A 114 -13.71 9.66 -5.60
C HIS A 114 -13.42 10.09 -4.14
N GLY A 115 -12.52 11.04 -3.90
CA GLY A 115 -12.23 11.57 -2.55
C GLY A 115 -11.31 10.69 -1.70
N LEU A 116 -10.97 9.48 -2.17
CA LEU A 116 -9.92 8.65 -1.56
C LEU A 116 -8.55 9.27 -1.85
N GLN A 117 -7.75 9.49 -0.80
CA GLN A 117 -6.38 10.00 -0.87
C GLN A 117 -5.37 8.86 -0.74
N HIS A 118 -4.19 9.03 -1.35
CA HIS A 118 -3.03 8.18 -1.05
C HIS A 118 -2.44 8.64 0.28
N ASP A 119 -2.79 7.94 1.36
CA ASP A 119 -2.45 8.35 2.72
C ASP A 119 -2.03 7.14 3.57
N SER A 120 -1.54 7.42 4.77
CA SER A 120 -1.30 6.45 5.82
C SER A 120 -1.71 7.01 7.18
N PHE A 121 -2.47 6.24 7.95
CA PHE A 121 -2.70 6.56 9.36
C PHE A 121 -2.06 5.50 10.27
N GLN A 122 -1.61 5.97 11.43
CA GLN A 122 -1.31 5.15 12.58
C GLN A 122 -2.31 5.46 13.68
N LEU A 123 -2.87 4.42 14.27
CA LEU A 123 -3.82 4.48 15.36
C LEU A 123 -3.32 3.63 16.52
N GLU A 124 -3.31 4.20 17.71
CA GLU A 124 -3.07 3.49 18.96
C GLU A 124 -4.32 3.58 19.84
N GLN A 125 -4.76 2.46 20.42
CA GLN A 125 -5.78 2.43 21.48
C GLN A 125 -5.23 1.71 22.70
N GLU A 126 -5.53 2.25 23.88
CA GLU A 126 -5.26 1.58 25.15
C GLU A 126 -6.58 1.34 25.89
N VAL A 127 -6.87 0.08 26.24
CA VAL A 127 -8.06 -0.32 26.98
C VAL A 127 -7.64 -1.11 28.22
N GLU A 128 -8.02 -0.63 29.40
CA GLU A 128 -7.88 -1.39 30.65
C GLU A 128 -9.08 -2.33 30.83
N ILE A 129 -8.80 -3.62 30.95
CA ILE A 129 -9.78 -4.69 31.11
C ILE A 129 -9.53 -5.38 32.46
N GLN A 130 -10.54 -5.47 33.32
CA GLN A 130 -10.51 -6.07 34.65
C GLN A 130 -10.53 -7.61 34.57
N ALA A 131 -9.46 -8.16 33.99
CA ALA A 131 -9.21 -9.58 33.85
C ALA A 131 -7.71 -9.88 33.70
N SER A 132 -7.34 -11.13 33.93
CA SER A 132 -5.99 -11.64 33.66
C SER A 132 -5.64 -11.63 32.16
N PRO A 133 -4.34 -11.50 31.80
CA PRO A 133 -3.92 -11.49 30.40
C PRO A 133 -4.35 -12.75 29.64
N ASP A 134 -4.32 -13.91 30.30
CA ASP A 134 -4.78 -15.19 29.76
C ASP A 134 -6.23 -15.15 29.30
N LYS A 135 -7.15 -14.61 30.12
CA LYS A 135 -8.57 -14.47 29.77
C LYS A 135 -8.77 -13.49 28.60
N VAL A 136 -8.06 -12.37 28.59
CA VAL A 136 -8.12 -11.38 27.50
C VAL A 136 -7.58 -11.98 26.19
N PHE A 137 -6.46 -12.69 26.24
CA PHE A 137 -5.84 -13.33 25.09
C PHE A 137 -6.70 -14.46 24.53
N HIS A 138 -7.32 -15.27 25.40
CA HIS A 138 -8.29 -16.28 25.01
C HIS A 138 -9.49 -15.65 24.30
N SER A 139 -9.97 -14.50 24.79
CA SER A 139 -11.06 -13.77 24.13
C SER A 139 -10.66 -13.18 22.78
N LEU A 140 -9.44 -12.65 22.65
CA LEU A 140 -8.89 -12.14 21.39
C LEU A 140 -8.65 -13.22 20.34
N THR A 141 -8.52 -14.49 20.74
CA THR A 141 -8.14 -15.59 19.84
C THR A 141 -9.26 -16.62 19.64
N THR A 142 -9.75 -17.21 20.71
CA THR A 142 -10.68 -18.34 20.67
C THR A 142 -12.13 -17.86 20.67
N ASP A 143 -12.47 -16.88 21.51
CA ASP A 143 -13.83 -16.33 21.59
C ASP A 143 -14.07 -15.12 20.66
N ILE A 144 -13.22 -14.87 19.67
CA ILE A 144 -13.28 -13.65 18.84
C ILE A 144 -14.68 -13.40 18.25
N GLY A 145 -15.37 -14.45 17.78
CA GLY A 145 -16.72 -14.34 17.23
C GLY A 145 -17.85 -14.07 18.24
N GLN A 146 -17.57 -14.07 19.55
CA GLN A 146 -18.55 -13.83 20.61
C GLN A 146 -18.75 -12.33 20.92
N TRP A 147 -17.73 -11.51 20.67
CA TRP A 147 -17.71 -10.08 21.01
C TRP A 147 -17.36 -9.17 19.83
N TRP A 148 -16.72 -9.69 18.78
CA TRP A 148 -16.60 -8.93 17.54
C TRP A 148 -18.00 -8.70 16.97
N ALA A 149 -18.39 -7.46 16.71
CA ALA A 149 -19.77 -7.12 16.32
C ALA A 149 -20.00 -7.02 14.80
N TYR A 150 -19.01 -6.49 14.06
CA TYR A 150 -19.11 -6.28 12.61
C TYR A 150 -19.10 -7.61 11.82
N ARG A 151 -19.85 -7.69 10.72
CA ARG A 151 -19.97 -8.87 9.84
C ARG A 151 -19.97 -8.46 8.38
N LEU A 152 -19.09 -9.03 7.56
CA LEU A 152 -19.04 -8.82 6.10
C LEU A 152 -19.94 -9.81 5.36
N CYS A 153 -20.23 -10.97 5.96
CA CYS A 153 -21.03 -12.04 5.38
C CYS A 153 -22.50 -12.03 5.86
N GLY A 154 -22.89 -11.01 6.61
CA GLY A 154 -24.27 -10.78 7.08
C GLY A 154 -24.62 -11.47 8.40
N GLU A 155 -25.89 -11.42 8.78
CA GLU A 155 -26.39 -12.02 10.03
C GLU A 155 -26.25 -13.55 10.03
N GLY A 156 -25.92 -14.12 11.20
CA GLY A 156 -25.75 -15.56 11.38
C GLY A 156 -24.42 -16.13 10.88
N SER A 157 -23.51 -15.31 10.35
CA SER A 157 -22.15 -15.74 10.01
C SER A 157 -21.27 -15.96 11.25
N LYS A 158 -20.26 -16.81 11.10
CA LYS A 158 -19.38 -17.27 12.17
C LYS A 158 -17.96 -16.75 11.95
N LEU A 159 -17.46 -15.95 12.90
CA LEU A 159 -16.06 -15.53 12.94
C LEU A 159 -15.19 -16.55 13.70
N THR A 160 -14.01 -16.83 13.16
CA THR A 160 -13.00 -17.70 13.79
C THR A 160 -11.59 -17.17 13.52
N LEU A 161 -10.69 -17.29 14.49
CA LEU A 161 -9.26 -17.04 14.31
C LEU A 161 -8.48 -18.33 14.55
N SER A 162 -7.49 -18.61 13.71
CA SER A 162 -6.51 -19.67 13.94
C SER A 162 -5.25 -19.07 14.60
N PRO A 163 -5.03 -19.24 15.91
CA PRO A 163 -3.96 -18.54 16.66
C PRO A 163 -2.58 -19.22 16.45
N GLN A 164 -2.05 -19.14 15.24
CA GLN A 164 -0.71 -19.63 14.86
C GLN A 164 -0.18 -18.82 13.68
N PRO A 165 1.14 -18.68 13.48
CA PRO A 165 1.69 -18.00 12.30
C PRO A 165 1.19 -18.63 10.98
N GLY A 166 0.70 -17.80 10.06
CA GLY A 166 0.02 -18.24 8.84
C GLY A 166 -1.44 -18.69 9.02
N GLY A 167 -1.96 -18.67 10.24
CA GLY A 167 -3.37 -18.91 10.53
C GLY A 167 -4.26 -17.74 10.08
N TYR A 168 -5.51 -18.03 9.75
CA TYR A 168 -6.44 -17.02 9.22
C TYR A 168 -7.45 -16.54 10.25
N PHE A 169 -7.84 -15.27 10.12
CA PHE A 169 -9.07 -14.69 10.68
C PHE A 169 -10.14 -14.76 9.59
N LEU A 170 -11.14 -15.64 9.78
CA LEU A 170 -12.15 -15.97 8.78
C LEU A 170 -13.56 -15.68 9.30
N GLU A 171 -14.41 -15.22 8.39
CA GLU A 171 -15.86 -15.22 8.54
C GLU A 171 -16.47 -16.25 7.57
N GLU A 172 -17.24 -17.17 8.12
CA GLU A 172 -17.98 -18.20 7.39
C GLU A 172 -19.48 -17.82 7.37
N GLY A 173 -20.02 -17.45 6.21
CA GLY A 173 -21.42 -17.04 6.06
C GLY A 173 -22.36 -18.18 5.68
N VAL A 174 -23.64 -18.03 6.03
CA VAL A 174 -24.68 -19.08 5.90
C VAL A 174 -24.90 -19.54 4.45
N ASN A 175 -24.69 -18.64 3.47
CA ASN A 175 -24.91 -18.89 2.04
C ASN A 175 -23.60 -19.16 1.25
N GLY A 176 -22.50 -19.53 1.92
CA GLY A 176 -21.20 -19.76 1.28
C GLY A 176 -20.44 -18.47 0.90
N ALA A 177 -20.99 -17.30 1.27
CA ALA A 177 -20.22 -16.06 1.30
C ALA A 177 -19.24 -16.14 2.48
N ASN A 178 -17.93 -16.11 2.19
CA ASN A 178 -16.87 -16.16 3.19
C ASN A 178 -15.95 -14.96 3.03
N ALA A 179 -15.43 -14.42 4.13
CA ALA A 179 -14.48 -13.31 4.12
C ALA A 179 -13.20 -13.66 4.88
N LEU A 180 -12.05 -13.39 4.25
CA LEU A 180 -10.76 -13.36 4.93
C LEU A 180 -10.58 -11.97 5.53
N TRP A 181 -10.65 -11.88 6.86
CA TRP A 181 -10.39 -10.63 7.56
C TRP A 181 -8.89 -10.35 7.59
N GLY A 182 -8.07 -11.36 7.89
CA GLY A 182 -6.61 -11.25 7.85
C GLY A 182 -5.87 -12.54 8.18
N THR A 183 -4.54 -12.46 8.26
CA THR A 183 -3.61 -13.57 8.51
C THR A 183 -2.71 -13.23 9.71
N VAL A 184 -2.52 -14.19 10.62
CA VAL A 184 -1.63 -14.08 11.78
C VAL A 184 -0.17 -14.11 11.31
N MET A 185 0.55 -13.04 11.61
CA MET A 185 1.97 -12.87 11.26
C MET A 185 2.90 -13.21 12.42
N TYR A 186 2.44 -13.00 13.65
CA TYR A 186 3.17 -13.30 14.88
C TYR A 186 2.18 -13.59 16.00
N ILE A 187 2.56 -14.48 16.91
CA ILE A 187 1.82 -14.76 18.14
C ILE A 187 2.80 -15.11 19.25
N LYS A 188 2.50 -14.63 20.45
CA LYS A 188 3.14 -15.01 21.71
C LYS A 188 2.06 -15.07 22.79
N ASP A 189 1.83 -16.27 23.30
CA ASP A 189 0.73 -16.58 24.22
C ASP A 189 0.66 -15.58 25.37
N ASN A 190 -0.54 -15.06 25.61
CA ASN A 190 -0.88 -14.14 26.71
C ASN A 190 -0.12 -12.80 26.70
N GLU A 191 0.62 -12.49 25.63
CA GLU A 191 1.42 -11.26 25.50
C GLU A 191 1.14 -10.48 24.22
N GLU A 192 1.13 -11.10 23.04
CA GLU A 192 0.98 -10.37 21.77
C GLU A 192 0.43 -11.24 20.62
N ILE A 193 -0.42 -10.67 19.78
CA ILE A 193 -0.79 -11.23 18.48
C ILE A 193 -0.76 -10.14 17.40
N ARG A 194 -0.18 -10.45 16.24
CA ARG A 194 -0.09 -9.53 15.08
C ARG A 194 -0.80 -10.11 13.86
N LEU A 195 -1.57 -9.28 13.19
CA LEU A 195 -2.36 -9.61 12.00
C LEU A 195 -1.97 -8.70 10.83
N ASN A 196 -2.09 -9.20 9.61
CA ASN A 196 -2.11 -8.40 8.38
C ASN A 196 -3.38 -8.75 7.60
N GLY A 197 -4.13 -7.77 7.14
CA GLY A 197 -5.37 -7.98 6.39
C GLY A 197 -6.17 -6.71 6.21
N LEU A 198 -7.43 -6.86 5.82
CA LEU A 198 -8.35 -5.74 5.68
C LEU A 198 -9.14 -5.48 6.96
N LEU A 199 -9.43 -6.51 7.76
CA LEU A 199 -10.20 -6.43 9.02
C LEU A 199 -11.52 -5.58 8.92
N GLY A 200 -12.16 -5.58 7.76
CA GLY A 200 -13.38 -4.79 7.48
C GLY A 200 -13.17 -3.56 6.60
N MET A 201 -11.91 -3.12 6.40
CA MET A 201 -11.57 -2.10 5.41
C MET A 201 -11.88 -2.59 3.99
N THR A 202 -12.14 -1.66 3.08
CA THR A 202 -12.41 -1.94 1.66
C THR A 202 -11.41 -1.22 0.77
N GLY A 203 -11.33 -1.61 -0.51
CA GLY A 203 -10.45 -0.96 -1.48
C GLY A 203 -8.98 -1.38 -1.39
N ALA A 204 -8.10 -0.57 -1.97
CA ALA A 204 -6.68 -0.86 -2.15
C ALA A 204 -5.85 -0.41 -0.93
N VAL A 205 -6.07 -1.08 0.21
CA VAL A 205 -5.40 -0.80 1.48
C VAL A 205 -4.57 -2.01 1.93
N ASN A 206 -3.42 -1.74 2.53
CA ASN A 206 -2.64 -2.72 3.28
C ASN A 206 -2.65 -2.29 4.76
N SER A 207 -3.13 -3.16 5.65
CA SER A 207 -3.23 -2.84 7.08
C SER A 207 -2.61 -3.91 7.97
N ALA A 208 -1.79 -3.45 8.91
CA ALA A 208 -1.14 -4.26 9.92
C ALA A 208 -1.68 -3.88 11.31
N TYR A 209 -1.86 -4.90 12.15
CA TYR A 209 -2.43 -4.76 13.49
C TYR A 209 -1.55 -5.49 14.49
N SER A 210 -1.31 -4.90 15.65
CA SER A 210 -0.76 -5.59 16.83
C SER A 210 -1.67 -5.38 18.03
N PHE A 211 -2.00 -6.47 18.71
CA PHE A 211 -2.69 -6.48 20.00
C PHE A 211 -1.69 -6.98 21.04
N LYS A 212 -1.25 -6.10 21.93
CA LYS A 212 -0.30 -6.39 22.99
C LYS A 212 -0.98 -6.28 24.36
N LEU A 213 -0.69 -7.22 25.24
CA LEU A 213 -1.22 -7.30 26.60
C LEU A 213 -0.11 -6.98 27.61
N GLU A 214 -0.38 -6.04 28.51
CA GLU A 214 0.52 -5.69 29.62
C GLU A 214 -0.21 -5.91 30.96
N PRO A 215 0.28 -6.78 31.86
CA PRO A 215 -0.34 -7.00 33.16
C PRO A 215 -0.34 -5.72 34.01
N LYS A 216 -1.47 -5.39 34.65
CA LYS A 216 -1.67 -4.18 35.45
C LYS A 216 -2.43 -4.50 36.74
N GLY A 217 -1.75 -5.17 37.68
CA GLY A 217 -2.38 -5.65 38.91
C GLY A 217 -3.31 -6.82 38.62
N GLU A 218 -4.59 -6.70 39.00
CA GLU A 218 -5.64 -7.67 38.66
C GLU A 218 -6.26 -7.43 37.26
N ALA A 219 -5.91 -6.30 36.62
CA ALA A 219 -6.33 -5.92 35.28
C ALA A 219 -5.24 -6.21 34.23
N THR A 220 -5.62 -6.10 32.96
CA THR A 220 -4.74 -6.14 31.80
C THR A 220 -4.93 -4.86 30.98
N LEU A 221 -3.83 -4.23 30.61
CA LEU A 221 -3.81 -3.14 29.64
C LEU A 221 -3.65 -3.75 28.24
N LEU A 222 -4.72 -3.74 27.45
CA LEU A 222 -4.67 -4.07 26.03
C LEU A 222 -4.26 -2.83 25.25
N LYS A 223 -3.20 -2.96 24.46
CA LYS A 223 -2.73 -1.95 23.50
C LYS A 223 -2.94 -2.48 22.10
N LEU A 224 -3.77 -1.77 21.32
CA LEU A 224 -3.91 -1.98 19.88
C LEU A 224 -3.07 -0.94 19.17
N SER A 225 -2.22 -1.40 18.25
CA SER A 225 -1.61 -0.58 17.20
C SER A 225 -2.19 -1.00 15.85
N HIS A 226 -2.65 -0.05 15.04
CA HIS A 226 -3.16 -0.25 13.69
C HIS A 226 -2.50 0.74 12.73
N HIS A 227 -1.78 0.22 11.75
CA HIS A 227 -1.22 0.97 10.62
C HIS A 227 -1.97 0.60 9.36
N ALA A 228 -2.51 1.59 8.66
CA ALA A 228 -3.11 1.41 7.33
C ALA A 228 -2.38 2.30 6.32
N VAL A 229 -2.17 1.80 5.11
CA VAL A 229 -1.61 2.58 3.99
C VAL A 229 -2.22 2.16 2.66
N GLY A 230 -2.54 3.13 1.81
CA GLY A 230 -3.11 2.89 0.49
C GLY A 230 -4.05 4.01 0.04
N LEU A 231 -5.09 3.64 -0.71
CA LEU A 231 -6.20 4.54 -1.04
C LEU A 231 -7.18 4.56 0.13
N LEU A 232 -7.13 5.62 0.94
CA LEU A 232 -7.90 5.79 2.16
C LEU A 232 -8.91 6.93 2.00
N ASP A 233 -10.10 6.76 2.57
CA ASP A 233 -11.01 7.89 2.79
C ASP A 233 -10.43 8.76 3.92
N PRO A 234 -10.37 10.11 3.79
CA PRO A 234 -9.89 10.99 4.84
C PRO A 234 -10.62 10.82 6.19
N GLU A 235 -11.89 10.42 6.19
CA GLU A 235 -12.65 10.14 7.40
C GLU A 235 -12.30 8.77 8.02
N TRP A 236 -11.68 7.84 7.29
CA TRP A 236 -11.41 6.48 7.81
C TRP A 236 -10.49 6.47 9.03
N GLY A 237 -9.52 7.38 9.15
CA GLY A 237 -8.70 7.46 10.37
C GLY A 237 -9.56 7.69 11.62
N ARG A 238 -10.53 8.62 11.53
CA ARG A 238 -11.48 8.93 12.62
C ARG A 238 -12.52 7.83 12.81
N MET A 239 -13.09 7.29 11.72
CA MET A 239 -14.08 6.22 11.80
C MET A 239 -13.50 4.92 12.40
N HIS A 240 -12.25 4.58 12.10
CA HIS A 240 -11.59 3.43 12.71
C HIS A 240 -11.17 3.72 14.16
N ASP A 241 -10.82 4.96 14.52
CA ASP A 241 -10.62 5.35 15.93
C ASP A 241 -11.88 5.12 16.77
N GLU A 242 -13.03 5.61 16.29
CA GLU A 242 -14.33 5.43 16.92
C GLU A 242 -14.75 3.93 16.95
N GLY A 243 -14.58 3.23 15.83
CA GLY A 243 -14.86 1.80 15.72
C GLY A 243 -13.99 0.93 16.63
N TRP A 244 -12.70 1.23 16.79
CA TRP A 244 -11.83 0.50 17.72
C TRP A 244 -12.13 0.82 19.19
N LYS A 245 -12.52 2.06 19.51
CA LYS A 245 -13.01 2.43 20.85
C LYS A 245 -14.29 1.69 21.21
N GLU A 246 -15.23 1.55 20.28
CA GLU A 246 -16.43 0.75 20.48
C GLU A 246 -16.10 -0.75 20.60
N LEU A 247 -15.35 -1.29 19.64
CA LEU A 247 -15.08 -2.73 19.52
C LEU A 247 -14.24 -3.27 20.70
N LEU A 248 -13.22 -2.54 21.15
CA LEU A 248 -12.39 -2.95 22.29
C LEU A 248 -12.86 -2.37 23.63
N GLY A 249 -13.14 -1.06 23.66
CA GLY A 249 -13.53 -0.34 24.87
C GLY A 249 -14.93 -0.64 25.36
N THR A 250 -15.84 -1.05 24.46
CA THR A 250 -17.20 -1.51 24.84
C THR A 250 -17.32 -3.02 24.68
N PHE A 251 -17.22 -3.57 23.46
CA PHE A 251 -17.66 -4.96 23.22
C PHE A 251 -16.71 -6.02 23.81
N LEU A 252 -15.41 -5.95 23.55
CA LEU A 252 -14.44 -6.86 24.17
C LEU A 252 -14.45 -6.71 25.70
N LYS A 253 -14.43 -5.47 26.20
CA LYS A 253 -14.40 -5.18 27.64
C LYS A 253 -15.62 -5.77 28.36
N GLU A 254 -16.84 -5.48 27.90
CA GLU A 254 -18.09 -6.03 28.47
C GLU A 254 -18.17 -7.56 28.36
N TYR A 255 -17.65 -8.14 27.28
CA TYR A 255 -17.58 -9.59 27.14
C TYR A 255 -16.61 -10.23 28.13
N VAL A 256 -15.40 -9.67 28.27
CA VAL A 256 -14.37 -10.20 29.17
C VAL A 256 -14.73 -9.99 30.64
N GLU A 257 -15.28 -8.83 31.01
CA GLU A 257 -15.60 -8.50 32.40
C GLU A 257 -16.92 -9.15 32.84
N ASN A 258 -17.98 -9.01 32.02
CA ASN A 258 -19.36 -9.33 32.41
C ASN A 258 -19.96 -10.51 31.62
N GLY A 259 -19.26 -11.08 30.63
CA GLY A 259 -19.79 -12.13 29.75
C GLY A 259 -20.83 -11.66 28.74
N LYS A 260 -21.03 -10.34 28.63
CA LYS A 260 -22.09 -9.74 27.81
C LYS A 260 -21.65 -9.65 26.35
N ARG A 261 -22.49 -10.15 25.43
CA ARG A 261 -22.26 -10.08 23.98
C ARG A 261 -22.96 -8.86 23.37
N PRO A 262 -22.42 -8.24 22.31
CA PRO A 262 -23.11 -7.20 21.55
C PRO A 262 -24.28 -7.77 20.73
N GLU A 263 -25.18 -6.89 20.30
CA GLU A 263 -26.11 -7.19 19.21
C GLU A 263 -25.33 -7.19 17.89
N ILE A 264 -25.43 -8.30 17.13
CA ILE A 264 -24.70 -8.51 15.87
C ILE A 264 -25.64 -8.20 14.70
N GLY A 265 -25.23 -7.37 13.76
CA GLY A 265 -25.97 -7.13 12.51
C GLY A 265 -26.63 -5.74 12.39
N LYS A 266 -25.81 -4.68 12.32
CA LYS A 266 -26.17 -3.40 11.69
C LYS A 266 -25.30 -3.19 10.46
#